data_AF-A0A853CI30-F1
#
_entry.id   AF-A0A853CI30-F1
#
_cell.length_a   1.000
_cell.length_b   1.000
_cell.length_c   1.000
_cell.angle_alpha   90.00
_cell.angle_beta   90.00
_cell.angle_gamma   90.00
#
_symmetry.space_group_name_H-M   'P 1'
#
loop_
_entity.id
_entity.type
_entity.pdbx_description
1 polymer ?
#
loop_
_entity_poly.entity_id
_entity_poly.type
_entity_poly.pdbx_seq_one_letter_code
_entity_poly.pdbx_strand_id
1 'polypeptide(L)'
;MSGRGRRDNGLDAALWSPLRDVDPRVGEHLLDVLYDAGIAAYLEPAADVGPYTRTVFLPSPPSDRLFVDRAHRTEARALVDAHADEHARGQVPERARVRRDLDEDAEWARIVAAFEAEHGQMTVEESPAETPPPAPAEPDVLDRPDEHFEPPPPPKVPVPKPSTLYSFLLVAAGLVLIWAPSVIGLSDDLGLVLGFAAVAGGVGTAVSRMRDRSTDDGDDGAVV
;
A
#
# COMPACT_ATOMS: atom_id res chain seq x y z
N MET A 1 -12.50 -4.41 26.15
CA MET A 1 -13.54 -3.42 25.77
C MET A 1 -12.85 -2.34 24.95
N SER A 2 -13.44 -1.95 23.82
CA SER A 2 -12.79 -1.39 22.64
C SER A 2 -12.03 -0.07 22.86
N GLY A 3 -10.69 -0.11 22.80
CA GLY A 3 -9.82 1.08 22.67
C GLY A 3 -9.75 1.57 21.22
N ARG A 4 -10.90 1.80 20.58
CA ARG A 4 -10.92 2.41 19.25
C ARG A 4 -11.00 3.92 19.49
N GLY A 5 -9.87 4.59 19.27
CA GLY A 5 -9.70 6.04 19.40
C GLY A 5 -10.80 6.83 18.67
N ARG A 6 -11.02 8.07 19.11
CA ARG A 6 -12.07 8.95 18.58
C ARG A 6 -11.79 9.22 17.10
N ARG A 7 -12.75 8.89 16.21
CA ARG A 7 -12.56 8.98 14.74
C ARG A 7 -13.13 10.24 14.11
N ASP A 8 -13.99 10.96 14.80
CA ASP A 8 -14.60 12.18 14.33
C ASP A 8 -14.61 13.22 15.44
N ASN A 9 -14.74 14.49 15.06
CA ASN A 9 -14.84 15.57 16.03
C ASN A 9 -16.28 15.92 16.41
N GLY A 10 -17.28 15.14 15.98
CA GLY A 10 -18.70 15.35 16.32
C GLY A 10 -19.39 16.51 15.60
N LEU A 11 -18.71 17.18 14.67
CA LEU A 11 -19.29 18.17 13.77
C LEU A 11 -19.61 17.51 12.42
N ASP A 12 -20.73 17.90 11.80
CA ASP A 12 -21.18 17.36 10.52
C ASP A 12 -20.91 18.33 9.37
N ALA A 13 -20.64 17.80 8.18
CA ALA A 13 -20.35 18.58 6.98
C ALA A 13 -21.28 18.17 5.85
N ALA A 14 -21.72 19.14 5.04
CA ALA A 14 -22.51 18.84 3.84
C ALA A 14 -21.68 18.10 2.78
N LEU A 15 -20.38 18.39 2.68
CA LEU A 15 -19.46 17.78 1.73
C LEU A 15 -18.10 17.56 2.35
N TRP A 16 -17.60 16.34 2.25
CA TRP A 16 -16.30 15.94 2.77
C TRP A 16 -15.22 16.00 1.69
N SER A 17 -14.03 16.47 2.07
CA SER A 17 -12.87 16.53 1.18
C SER A 17 -11.65 15.94 1.86
N PRO A 18 -10.89 15.04 1.19
CA PRO A 18 -9.63 14.54 1.73
C PRO A 18 -8.60 15.66 1.80
N LEU A 19 -7.87 15.73 2.91
CA LEU A 19 -6.86 16.75 3.17
C LEU A 19 -5.44 16.19 3.06
N ARG A 20 -5.10 15.17 3.86
CA ARG A 20 -3.82 14.45 3.85
C ARG A 20 -3.89 13.16 4.69
N ASP A 21 -2.90 12.29 4.54
CA ASP A 21 -2.69 11.15 5.43
C ASP A 21 -1.82 11.58 6.64
N VAL A 22 -2.22 11.20 7.86
CA VAL A 22 -1.60 11.58 9.14
C VAL A 22 -1.30 10.37 10.01
N ASP A 23 -0.32 10.47 10.91
CA ASP A 23 -0.11 9.44 11.94
C ASP A 23 -1.34 9.39 12.88
N PRO A 24 -1.86 8.19 13.24
CA PRO A 24 -3.03 8.05 14.10
C PRO A 24 -2.92 8.81 15.44
N ARG A 25 -1.70 8.93 16.00
CA ARG A 25 -1.47 9.66 17.26
C ARG A 25 -1.64 11.17 17.11
N VAL A 26 -1.24 11.71 15.95
CA VAL A 26 -1.41 13.14 15.63
C VAL A 26 -2.85 13.41 15.21
N GLY A 27 -3.51 12.44 14.57
CA GLY A 27 -4.89 12.53 14.12
C GLY A 27 -5.86 12.97 15.23
N GLU A 28 -5.79 12.35 16.41
CA GLU A 28 -6.70 12.69 17.52
C GLU A 28 -6.54 14.15 17.97
N HIS A 29 -5.30 14.62 18.10
CA HIS A 29 -5.04 16.02 18.45
C HIS A 29 -5.55 16.99 17.38
N LEU A 30 -5.40 16.64 16.10
CA LEU A 30 -5.92 17.46 15.00
C LEU A 30 -7.45 17.53 15.00
N LEU A 31 -8.16 16.49 15.45
CA LEU A 31 -9.61 16.52 15.58
C LEU A 31 -10.06 17.55 16.62
N ASP A 32 -9.34 17.68 17.73
CA ASP A 32 -9.64 18.68 18.77
C ASP A 32 -9.34 20.11 18.27
N VAL A 33 -8.20 20.32 17.60
CA VAL A 33 -7.86 21.62 17.00
C VAL A 33 -8.89 22.06 15.96
N LEU A 34 -9.34 21.13 15.10
CA LEU A 34 -10.35 21.42 14.09
C LEU A 34 -11.73 21.63 14.71
N TYR A 35 -12.04 20.94 15.82
CA TYR A 35 -13.26 21.19 16.60
C TYR A 35 -13.30 22.62 17.15
N ASP A 36 -12.20 23.07 17.75
CA ASP A 36 -12.09 24.42 18.31
C ASP A 36 -12.20 25.51 17.22
N ALA A 37 -11.77 25.20 16.00
CA ALA A 37 -11.95 26.05 14.83
C ALA A 37 -13.36 25.96 14.21
N GLY A 38 -14.23 25.08 14.71
CA GLY A 38 -15.58 24.86 14.17
C GLY A 38 -15.61 24.13 12.82
N ILE A 39 -14.53 23.43 12.46
CA ILE A 39 -14.38 22.73 11.18
C ILE A 39 -14.70 21.26 11.38
N ALA A 40 -15.70 20.75 10.67
CA ALA A 40 -16.03 19.33 10.70
C ALA A 40 -14.92 18.47 10.12
N ALA A 41 -14.51 17.43 10.86
CA ALA A 41 -13.39 16.57 10.53
C ALA A 41 -13.60 15.13 10.98
N TYR A 42 -13.14 14.18 10.15
CA TYR A 42 -13.07 12.77 10.52
C TYR A 42 -11.80 12.10 9.97
N LEU A 43 -11.42 10.99 10.61
CA LEU A 43 -10.29 10.14 10.26
C LEU A 43 -10.78 8.80 9.72
N GLU A 44 -10.23 8.41 8.58
CA GLU A 44 -10.40 7.08 8.01
C GLU A 44 -9.07 6.32 8.10
N PRO A 45 -9.01 5.13 8.72
CA PRO A 45 -7.78 4.34 8.70
C PRO A 45 -7.35 4.03 7.27
N ALA A 46 -6.10 4.32 6.92
CA ALA A 46 -5.56 3.93 5.62
C ALA A 46 -5.28 2.42 5.65
N ALA A 47 -6.33 1.62 5.55
CA ALA A 47 -6.26 0.17 5.46
C ALA A 47 -6.55 -0.21 4.01
N ASP A 48 -5.60 -0.87 3.36
CA ASP A 48 -5.83 -1.47 2.05
C ASP A 48 -6.34 -2.91 2.25
N VAL A 49 -7.46 -3.26 1.64
CA VAL A 49 -8.06 -4.59 1.80
C VAL A 49 -7.74 -5.41 0.56
N GLY A 50 -6.98 -6.49 0.74
CA GLY A 50 -6.62 -7.39 -0.36
C GLY A 50 -7.87 -7.92 -1.08
N PRO A 51 -7.93 -7.86 -2.43
CA PRO A 51 -9.15 -8.15 -3.20
C PRO A 51 -9.64 -9.59 -3.06
N TYR A 52 -8.75 -10.54 -2.77
CA TYR A 52 -9.07 -11.96 -2.70
C TYR A 52 -9.06 -12.51 -1.28
N THR A 53 -8.08 -12.12 -0.48
CA THR A 53 -7.89 -12.65 0.87
C THR A 53 -8.60 -11.85 1.95
N ARG A 54 -9.14 -10.66 1.60
CA ARG A 54 -9.67 -9.66 2.54
C ARG A 54 -8.69 -9.32 3.67
N THR A 55 -7.39 -9.58 3.45
CA THR A 55 -6.35 -9.24 4.42
C THR A 55 -6.22 -7.73 4.48
N VAL A 56 -6.22 -7.18 5.68
CA VAL A 56 -6.03 -5.74 5.90
C VAL A 56 -4.53 -5.48 5.96
N PHE A 57 -4.03 -4.73 4.99
CA PHE A 57 -2.66 -4.21 4.99
C PHE A 57 -2.68 -2.78 5.50
N LEU A 58 -1.98 -2.54 6.60
CA LEU A 58 -1.68 -1.18 7.03
C LEU A 58 -0.36 -0.74 6.40
N PRO A 59 -0.29 0.46 5.80
CA PRO A 59 0.98 1.05 5.42
C PRO A 59 1.88 1.15 6.65
N SER A 60 3.19 1.05 6.44
CA SER A 60 4.19 1.22 7.48
C SER A 60 5.03 2.45 7.14
N PRO A 61 4.97 3.54 7.93
CA PRO A 61 4.24 3.68 9.20
C PRO A 61 2.71 3.72 9.03
N PRO A 62 1.93 3.27 10.04
CA PRO A 62 0.48 3.31 10.02
C PRO A 62 0.00 4.76 9.85
N SER A 63 -0.94 4.99 8.94
CA SER A 63 -1.51 6.30 8.67
C SER A 63 -3.03 6.26 8.62
N ASP A 64 -3.65 7.37 8.97
CA ASP A 64 -5.09 7.64 8.86
C ASP A 64 -5.29 8.82 7.90
N ARG A 65 -6.25 8.71 6.99
CA ARG A 65 -6.62 9.77 6.07
C ARG A 65 -7.56 10.76 6.76
N LEU A 66 -7.16 12.02 6.82
CA LEU A 66 -7.94 13.12 7.39
C LEU A 66 -8.85 13.74 6.32
N PHE A 67 -10.15 13.79 6.63
CA PHE A 67 -11.17 14.47 5.84
C PHE A 67 -11.72 15.66 6.61
N VAL A 68 -12.03 16.73 5.88
CA VAL A 68 -12.57 17.98 6.43
C VAL A 68 -13.73 18.50 5.59
N ASP A 69 -14.52 19.42 6.12
CA ASP A 69 -15.52 20.15 5.35
C ASP A 69 -14.88 20.82 4.13
N ARG A 70 -15.42 20.51 2.94
CA ARG A 70 -15.00 21.07 1.67
C ARG A 70 -15.04 22.61 1.68
N ALA A 71 -15.99 23.22 2.36
CA ALA A 71 -16.11 24.68 2.44
C ALA A 71 -14.92 25.32 3.19
N HIS A 72 -14.37 24.62 4.18
CA HIS A 72 -13.30 25.09 5.06
C HIS A 72 -11.93 24.45 4.75
N ARG A 73 -11.78 23.76 3.60
CA ARG A 73 -10.56 23.01 3.26
C ARG A 73 -9.27 23.84 3.32
N THR A 74 -9.30 25.09 2.84
CA THR A 74 -8.10 25.95 2.80
C THR A 74 -7.66 26.38 4.20
N GLU A 75 -8.62 26.70 5.07
CA GLU A 75 -8.39 27.07 6.46
C GLU A 75 -7.91 25.87 7.28
N ALA A 76 -8.58 24.72 7.11
CA ALA A 76 -8.19 23.46 7.71
C ALA A 76 -6.77 23.05 7.30
N ARG A 77 -6.39 23.27 6.03
CA ARG A 77 -5.03 23.00 5.54
C ARG A 77 -3.99 23.82 6.29
N ALA A 78 -4.23 25.11 6.47
CA ALA A 78 -3.31 26.00 7.15
C ALA A 78 -3.13 25.61 8.63
N LEU A 79 -4.22 25.28 9.32
CA LEU A 79 -4.20 24.81 10.71
C LEU A 79 -3.44 23.48 10.84
N VAL A 80 -3.77 22.51 9.98
CA VAL A 80 -3.13 21.19 10.02
C VAL A 80 -1.64 21.29 9.71
N ASP A 81 -1.22 22.08 8.73
CA ASP A 81 0.21 22.25 8.42
C ASP A 81 0.96 22.91 9.59
N ALA A 82 0.38 23.92 10.25
CA ALA A 82 0.99 24.57 11.41
C ALA A 82 1.20 23.60 12.60
N HIS A 83 0.21 22.75 12.90
CA HIS A 83 0.25 21.84 14.06
C HIS A 83 0.94 20.50 13.77
N ALA A 84 0.95 20.05 12.51
CA ALA A 84 1.66 18.85 12.10
C ALA A 84 3.18 18.99 12.21
N ASP A 85 3.71 20.14 11.78
CA ASP A 85 5.14 20.42 11.82
C ASP A 85 5.67 20.57 13.25
N GLU A 86 4.80 20.97 14.19
CA GLU A 86 5.11 20.99 15.62
C GLU A 86 5.28 19.57 16.19
N HIS A 87 4.36 18.65 15.87
CA HIS A 87 4.43 17.26 16.33
C HIS A 87 5.55 16.46 15.64
N ALA A 88 5.77 16.68 14.34
CA ALA A 88 6.85 16.03 13.58
C ALA A 88 8.25 16.39 14.11
N ARG A 89 8.43 17.62 14.64
CA ARG A 89 9.66 18.04 15.30
C ARG A 89 9.88 17.39 16.67
N GLY A 90 8.82 16.89 17.31
CA GLY A 90 8.87 16.32 18.65
C GLY A 90 9.17 14.82 18.73
N GLN A 91 8.83 14.04 17.69
CA GLN A 91 8.85 12.57 17.77
C GLN A 91 9.12 11.88 16.43
N VAL A 92 10.29 12.11 15.82
CA VAL A 92 10.85 11.05 14.97
C VAL A 92 11.59 10.12 15.93
N PRO A 93 11.05 8.94 16.30
CA PRO A 93 11.92 7.94 16.91
C PRO A 93 12.92 7.58 15.80
N GLU A 94 14.14 8.10 15.91
CA GLU A 94 15.28 7.57 15.19
C GLU A 94 15.18 6.06 15.37
N ARG A 95 14.98 5.30 14.28
CA ARG A 95 14.85 3.83 14.33
C ARG A 95 15.86 3.34 15.34
N ALA A 96 15.39 2.82 16.47
CA ALA A 96 16.25 2.46 17.59
C ALA A 96 17.36 1.59 17.00
N ARG A 97 18.57 2.15 16.92
CA ARG A 97 19.69 1.43 16.31
C ARG A 97 19.85 0.18 17.16
N VAL A 98 19.80 -0.99 16.52
CA VAL A 98 19.99 -2.26 17.22
C VAL A 98 21.34 -2.18 17.94
N ARG A 99 21.28 -2.01 19.26
CA ARG A 99 22.43 -1.87 20.13
C ARG A 99 23.11 -3.22 20.22
N ARG A 100 24.17 -3.40 19.44
CA ARG A 100 24.94 -4.67 19.38
C ARG A 100 25.67 -5.01 20.67
N ASP A 101 25.67 -4.09 21.65
CA ASP A 101 26.24 -4.21 22.98
C ASP A 101 25.23 -4.67 24.06
N LEU A 102 23.96 -4.90 23.70
CA LEU A 102 22.96 -5.41 24.66
C LEU A 102 23.16 -6.92 24.85
N ASP A 103 23.22 -7.33 26.12
CA ASP A 103 23.01 -8.71 26.52
C ASP A 103 21.51 -9.03 26.38
N GLU A 104 21.16 -9.67 25.26
CA GLU A 104 19.78 -9.96 24.87
C GLU A 104 19.07 -10.81 25.93
N ASP A 105 19.77 -11.80 26.51
CA ASP A 105 19.21 -12.70 27.52
C ASP A 105 18.86 -11.94 28.80
N ALA A 106 19.72 -11.01 29.24
CA ALA A 106 19.50 -10.22 30.44
C ALA A 106 18.39 -9.16 30.28
N GLU A 107 18.25 -8.57 29.09
CA GLU A 107 17.17 -7.62 28.79
C GLU A 107 15.82 -8.34 28.64
N TRP A 108 15.82 -9.49 27.98
CA TRP A 108 14.62 -10.31 27.86
C TRP A 108 14.10 -10.71 29.24
N ALA A 109 14.99 -11.22 30.11
CA ALA A 109 14.63 -11.62 31.47
C ALA A 109 14.03 -10.44 32.26
N ARG A 110 14.53 -9.22 32.06
CA ARG A 110 13.97 -8.01 32.68
C ARG A 110 12.58 -7.66 32.16
N ILE A 111 12.34 -7.77 30.85
CA ILE A 111 11.03 -7.50 30.24
C ILE A 111 9.99 -8.48 30.80
N VAL A 112 10.32 -9.77 30.86
CA VAL A 112 9.38 -10.78 31.37
C VAL A 112 9.20 -10.72 32.87
N ALA A 113 10.24 -10.45 33.65
CA ALA A 113 10.07 -10.20 35.07
C ALA A 113 9.13 -9.00 35.33
N ALA A 114 9.25 -7.92 34.54
CA ALA A 114 8.35 -6.77 34.66
C ALA A 114 6.90 -7.12 34.26
N PHE A 115 6.73 -7.86 33.16
CA PHE A 115 5.42 -8.31 32.70
C PHE A 115 4.74 -9.26 33.71
N GLU A 116 5.45 -10.27 34.20
CA GLU A 116 4.96 -11.22 35.20
C GLU A 116 4.65 -10.54 36.54
N ALA A 117 5.41 -9.50 36.93
CA ALA A 117 5.12 -8.71 38.11
C ALA A 117 3.80 -7.91 37.96
N GLU A 118 3.48 -7.43 36.77
CA GLU A 118 2.26 -6.68 36.50
C GLU A 118 1.04 -7.58 36.25
N HIS A 119 1.20 -8.68 35.51
CA HIS A 119 0.10 -9.51 35.00
C HIS A 119 -0.04 -10.85 35.73
N GLY A 120 0.88 -11.16 36.64
CA GLY A 120 1.03 -12.48 37.22
C GLY A 120 1.69 -13.47 36.25
N GLN A 121 2.21 -14.56 36.79
CA GLN A 121 2.80 -15.61 35.98
C GLN A 121 1.69 -16.38 35.26
N MET A 122 1.67 -16.33 33.92
CA MET A 122 0.75 -17.16 33.14
C MET A 122 1.17 -18.62 33.29
N THR A 123 0.56 -19.32 34.25
CA THR A 123 0.73 -20.77 34.37
C THR A 123 -0.12 -21.41 33.29
N VAL A 124 0.50 -21.73 32.17
CA VAL A 124 -0.10 -22.69 31.23
C VAL A 124 0.02 -24.04 31.95
N GLU A 125 -1.10 -24.63 32.37
CA GLU A 125 -1.16 -26.02 32.84
C GLU A 125 -0.91 -26.97 31.65
N GLU A 126 0.22 -26.84 30.97
CA GLU A 126 0.67 -27.80 29.98
C GLU A 126 1.43 -28.91 30.73
N SER A 127 0.68 -29.71 31.50
CA SER A 127 1.13 -31.06 31.75
C SER A 127 1.24 -31.71 30.36
N PRO A 128 2.42 -32.20 29.92
CA PRO A 128 2.51 -32.89 28.64
C PRO A 128 1.39 -33.92 28.60
N ALA A 129 0.50 -33.80 27.62
CA ALA A 129 -0.57 -34.78 27.49
C ALA A 129 0.10 -36.15 27.31
N GLU A 130 0.09 -36.96 28.36
CA GLU A 130 0.60 -38.34 28.32
C GLU A 130 -0.29 -39.23 27.43
N THR A 131 -1.44 -38.69 27.04
CA THR A 131 -2.29 -39.23 25.97
C THR A 131 -1.69 -38.79 24.63
N PRO A 132 -1.24 -39.73 23.78
CA PRO A 132 -0.93 -39.41 22.39
C PRO A 132 -2.12 -38.65 21.81
N PRO A 133 -1.91 -37.51 21.11
CA PRO A 133 -3.02 -36.81 20.49
C PRO A 133 -3.83 -37.82 19.68
N PRO A 134 -5.18 -37.82 19.77
CA PRO A 134 -5.97 -38.67 18.90
C PRO A 134 -5.48 -38.40 17.49
N ALA A 135 -5.19 -39.48 16.74
CA ALA A 135 -4.80 -39.34 15.35
C ALA A 135 -5.78 -38.37 14.70
N PRO A 136 -5.30 -37.28 14.07
CA PRO A 136 -6.19 -36.31 13.47
C PRO A 136 -7.21 -37.08 12.65
N ALA A 137 -8.50 -36.77 12.84
CA ALA A 137 -9.55 -37.29 12.00
C ALA A 137 -9.40 -36.64 10.63
N GLU A 138 -8.33 -37.04 9.93
CA GLU A 138 -8.11 -36.70 8.55
C GLU A 138 -9.30 -37.30 7.81
N PRO A 139 -10.11 -36.49 7.11
CA PRO A 139 -11.12 -37.06 6.26
C PRO A 139 -10.40 -38.00 5.27
N ASP A 140 -11.00 -39.14 4.98
CA ASP A 140 -10.60 -40.21 4.03
C ASP A 140 -10.44 -39.73 2.56
N VAL A 141 -10.27 -38.42 2.39
CA VAL A 141 -9.99 -37.70 1.15
C VAL A 141 -8.48 -37.66 0.91
N LEU A 142 -7.64 -37.69 1.97
CA LEU A 142 -6.17 -37.68 1.83
C LEU A 142 -5.58 -39.05 1.46
N ASP A 143 -6.27 -40.15 1.81
CA ASP A 143 -5.86 -41.53 1.51
C ASP A 143 -6.41 -42.06 0.18
N ARG A 144 -7.12 -41.24 -0.61
CA ARG A 144 -7.55 -41.64 -1.95
C ARG A 144 -6.34 -41.69 -2.88
N PRO A 145 -6.13 -42.82 -3.60
CA PRO A 145 -5.08 -42.87 -4.61
C PRO A 145 -5.38 -41.87 -5.73
N ASP A 146 -4.68 -40.74 -5.68
CA ASP A 146 -4.35 -39.84 -6.78
C ASP A 146 -5.52 -39.25 -7.59
N GLU A 147 -6.36 -38.42 -6.95
CA GLU A 147 -6.99 -37.29 -7.65
C GLU A 147 -6.12 -36.04 -7.49
N HIS A 148 -4.84 -36.15 -7.89
CA HIS A 148 -3.95 -34.99 -7.98
C HIS A 148 -4.49 -34.06 -9.06
N PHE A 149 -4.93 -32.86 -8.66
CA PHE A 149 -5.29 -31.82 -9.62
C PHE A 149 -4.03 -31.46 -10.40
N GLU A 150 -3.90 -31.99 -11.62
CA GLU A 150 -2.92 -31.52 -12.58
C GLU A 150 -3.47 -30.20 -13.13
N PRO A 151 -2.84 -29.05 -12.83
CA PRO A 151 -3.31 -27.79 -13.35
C PRO A 151 -3.38 -27.93 -14.87
N PRO A 152 -4.49 -27.51 -15.50
CA PRO A 152 -4.53 -27.49 -16.95
C PRO A 152 -3.31 -26.71 -17.43
N PRO A 153 -2.61 -27.19 -18.49
CA PRO A 153 -1.41 -26.53 -18.95
C PRO A 153 -1.72 -25.04 -19.15
N PRO A 154 -0.83 -24.14 -18.65
CA PRO A 154 -1.10 -22.72 -18.70
C PRO A 154 -1.45 -22.33 -20.14
N PRO A 155 -2.48 -21.47 -20.35
CA PRO A 155 -2.83 -21.03 -21.68
C PRO A 155 -1.59 -20.44 -22.35
N LYS A 156 -1.40 -20.71 -23.64
CA LYS A 156 -0.25 -20.20 -24.39
C LYS A 156 -0.20 -18.68 -24.26
N VAL A 157 0.93 -18.15 -23.82
CA VAL A 157 1.13 -16.70 -23.73
C VAL A 157 0.81 -16.05 -25.08
N PRO A 158 0.00 -14.99 -25.12
CA PRO A 158 -0.36 -14.34 -26.37
C PRO A 158 0.91 -13.73 -26.99
N VAL A 159 1.17 -14.08 -28.24
CA VAL A 159 2.26 -13.48 -29.00
C VAL A 159 1.99 -11.99 -29.22
N PRO A 160 2.98 -11.10 -29.06
CA PRO A 160 2.79 -9.68 -29.32
C PRO A 160 2.38 -9.46 -30.77
N LYS A 161 1.29 -8.72 -30.99
CA LYS A 161 0.86 -8.32 -32.34
C LYS A 161 2.01 -7.53 -33.02
N PRO A 162 2.23 -7.66 -34.34
CA PRO A 162 3.30 -6.96 -35.06
C PRO A 162 3.21 -5.44 -34.89
N SER A 163 2.01 -4.93 -34.64
CA SER A 163 1.76 -3.53 -34.33
C SER A 163 2.41 -3.03 -33.03
N THR A 164 2.48 -3.86 -31.99
CA THR A 164 3.22 -3.56 -30.75
C THR A 164 4.71 -3.50 -31.01
N LEU A 165 5.22 -4.39 -31.88
CA LEU A 165 6.63 -4.42 -32.26
C LEU A 165 7.05 -3.12 -32.96
N TYR A 166 6.21 -2.57 -33.84
CA TYR A 166 6.50 -1.28 -34.49
C TYR A 166 6.60 -0.12 -33.49
N SER A 167 5.76 -0.08 -32.45
CA SER A 167 5.86 0.94 -31.40
C SER A 167 7.19 0.85 -30.64
N PHE A 168 7.62 -0.36 -30.27
CA PHE A 168 8.92 -0.56 -29.63
C PHE A 168 10.10 -0.20 -30.55
N LEU A 169 10.04 -0.60 -31.82
CA LEU A 169 11.06 -0.25 -32.81
C LEU A 169 11.15 1.27 -33.01
N LEU A 170 10.01 1.97 -33.04
CA LEU A 170 9.99 3.43 -33.19
C LEU A 170 10.62 4.14 -31.97
N VAL A 171 10.33 3.67 -30.76
CA VAL A 171 10.98 4.18 -29.53
C VAL A 171 12.48 3.91 -29.55
N ALA A 172 12.90 2.69 -29.91
CA ALA A 172 14.30 2.33 -30.01
C ALA A 172 15.04 3.18 -31.06
N ALA A 173 14.44 3.38 -32.24
CA ALA A 173 14.98 4.25 -33.27
C ALA A 173 15.12 5.70 -32.76
N GLY A 174 14.11 6.22 -32.07
CA GLY A 174 14.17 7.56 -31.48
C GLY A 174 15.30 7.71 -30.45
N LEU A 175 15.52 6.71 -29.59
CA LEU A 175 16.64 6.70 -28.65
C LEU A 175 18.01 6.67 -29.35
N VAL A 176 18.13 5.91 -30.44
CA VAL A 176 19.35 5.90 -31.27
C VAL A 176 19.61 7.26 -31.91
N LEU A 177 18.57 7.93 -32.43
CA LEU A 177 18.70 9.28 -32.97
C LEU A 177 19.14 10.31 -31.93
N ILE A 178 18.73 10.17 -30.67
CA ILE A 178 19.15 11.07 -29.58
C ILE A 178 20.61 10.78 -29.18
N TRP A 179 20.98 9.51 -29.10
CA TRP A 179 22.29 9.10 -28.58
C TRP A 179 23.43 9.23 -29.60
N ALA A 180 23.16 8.98 -30.89
CA ALA A 180 24.17 8.99 -31.94
C ALA A 180 23.62 9.44 -33.31
N PRO A 181 23.14 10.68 -33.45
CA PRO A 181 22.58 11.19 -34.72
C PRO A 181 23.62 11.23 -35.85
N SER A 182 24.89 11.43 -35.51
CA SER A 182 26.01 11.47 -36.44
C SER A 182 26.29 10.13 -37.14
N VAL A 183 25.90 8.99 -36.56
CA VAL A 183 26.02 7.65 -37.19
C VAL A 183 25.11 7.54 -38.42
N ILE A 184 24.04 8.34 -38.47
CA ILE A 184 23.06 8.37 -39.56
C ILE A 184 23.31 9.60 -40.47
N GLY A 185 24.37 10.37 -40.23
CA GLY A 185 24.71 11.58 -40.98
C GLY A 185 23.79 12.77 -40.71
N LEU A 186 23.07 12.76 -39.58
CA LEU A 186 22.19 13.85 -39.16
C LEU A 186 22.96 14.83 -38.26
N SER A 187 22.56 16.11 -38.28
CA SER A 187 23.05 17.09 -37.31
C SER A 187 22.47 16.82 -35.92
N ASP A 188 23.19 17.20 -34.86
CA ASP A 188 22.77 16.95 -33.48
C ASP A 188 21.40 17.56 -33.16
N ASP A 189 21.15 18.79 -33.60
CA ASP A 189 19.85 19.47 -33.42
C ASP A 189 18.70 18.72 -34.11
N LEU A 190 18.92 18.25 -35.34
CA LEU A 190 17.91 17.56 -36.12
C LEU A 190 17.67 16.14 -35.58
N GLY A 191 18.73 15.47 -35.14
CA GLY A 191 18.71 14.20 -34.44
C GLY A 191 17.89 14.26 -33.14
N LEU A 192 18.09 15.31 -32.35
CA LEU A 192 17.34 15.52 -31.12
C LEU A 192 15.85 15.72 -31.38
N VAL A 193 15.48 16.58 -32.33
CA VAL A 193 14.07 16.87 -32.66
C VAL A 193 13.37 15.63 -33.22
N LEU A 194 14.00 14.94 -34.18
CA LEU A 194 13.43 13.73 -34.79
C LEU A 194 13.38 12.57 -33.80
N GLY A 195 14.42 12.41 -32.98
CA GLY A 195 14.49 11.37 -31.95
C GLY A 195 13.41 11.56 -30.89
N PHE A 196 13.23 12.77 -30.38
CA PHE A 196 12.15 13.08 -29.43
C PHE A 196 10.76 12.85 -30.04
N ALA A 197 10.53 13.30 -31.29
CA ALA A 197 9.27 13.09 -31.99
C ALA A 197 8.97 11.59 -32.20
N ALA A 198 9.98 10.80 -32.54
CA ALA A 198 9.85 9.35 -32.70
C ALA A 198 9.54 8.65 -31.37
N VAL A 199 10.22 9.00 -30.27
CA VAL A 199 9.93 8.45 -28.94
C VAL A 199 8.50 8.81 -28.50
N ALA A 200 8.12 10.08 -28.59
CA ALA A 200 6.79 10.55 -28.21
C ALA A 200 5.68 9.88 -29.04
N GLY A 201 5.88 9.76 -30.37
CA GLY A 201 4.95 9.06 -31.25
C GLY A 201 4.85 7.56 -30.96
N GLY A 202 5.97 6.91 -30.67
CA GLY A 202 6.01 5.49 -30.31
C GLY A 202 5.27 5.19 -29.00
N VAL A 203 5.54 5.98 -27.96
CA VAL A 203 4.86 5.88 -26.67
C VAL A 203 3.37 6.21 -26.80
N GLY A 204 3.01 7.28 -27.50
CA GLY A 204 1.62 7.67 -27.70
C GLY A 204 0.80 6.59 -28.42
N THR A 205 1.38 5.95 -29.44
CA THR A 205 0.75 4.84 -30.16
C THR A 205 0.56 3.61 -29.25
N ALA A 206 1.55 3.30 -28.39
CA ALA A 206 1.46 2.19 -27.46
C ALA A 206 0.34 2.41 -26.42
N VAL A 207 0.26 3.61 -25.85
CA VAL A 207 -0.76 3.98 -24.84
C VAL A 207 -2.16 3.99 -25.45
N SER A 208 -2.34 4.57 -26.64
CA SER A 208 -3.64 4.55 -27.33
C SER A 208 -4.16 3.13 -27.52
N ARG A 209 -3.28 2.19 -27.88
CA ARG A 209 -3.63 0.78 -28.06
C ARG A 209 -3.94 0.04 -26.76
N MET A 210 -3.32 0.44 -25.65
CA MET A 210 -3.69 -0.10 -24.34
C MET A 210 -5.12 0.34 -23.97
N ARG A 211 -5.48 1.58 -24.31
CA ARG A 211 -6.82 2.14 -24.08
C ARG A 211 -7.91 1.49 -24.94
N ASP A 212 -7.61 1.09 -26.17
CA ASP A 212 -8.59 0.42 -27.04
C ASP A 212 -8.87 -1.04 -26.64
N ARG A 213 -7.94 -1.74 -25.98
CA ARG A 213 -8.19 -3.11 -25.47
C ARG A 213 -9.20 -3.13 -24.31
N SER A 214 -9.22 -2.11 -23.46
CA SER A 214 -10.16 -2.07 -22.32
C SER A 214 -11.62 -1.92 -22.71
N THR A 215 -11.92 -1.61 -23.98
CA THR A 215 -13.29 -1.48 -24.50
C THR A 215 -13.85 -2.74 -25.18
N ASP A 216 -13.01 -3.74 -25.48
CA ASP A 216 -13.39 -4.94 -26.26
C ASP A 216 -13.21 -6.27 -25.49
N ASP A 217 -12.56 -6.26 -24.32
CA ASP A 217 -12.63 -7.36 -23.36
C ASP A 217 -13.98 -7.28 -22.64
N GLY A 218 -14.99 -7.93 -23.21
CA GLY A 218 -16.23 -8.32 -22.53
C GLY A 218 -15.93 -9.33 -21.43
N ASP A 219 -15.25 -8.90 -20.38
CA ASP A 219 -15.18 -9.61 -19.10
C ASP A 219 -16.53 -9.43 -18.42
N ASP A 220 -17.43 -10.40 -18.66
CA ASP A 220 -18.76 -10.47 -18.09
C ASP A 220 -18.62 -10.76 -16.59
N GLY A 221 -18.36 -9.68 -15.84
CA GLY A 221 -18.20 -9.69 -14.41
C GLY A 221 -19.48 -10.19 -13.74
N ALA A 222 -19.38 -11.40 -13.19
CA ALA A 222 -20.32 -12.03 -12.26
C ALA A 222 -21.69 -12.45 -12.84
N VAL A 223 -21.86 -13.77 -13.00
CA VAL A 223 -23.17 -14.41 -12.88
C VAL A 223 -23.43 -14.71 -11.40
N VAL A 224 -24.43 -14.02 -10.84
CA VAL A 224 -25.02 -14.31 -9.51
C VAL A 224 -26.00 -15.47 -9.57
#